data_AF-A0AAD7D2T3-F1
#
_entry.id   AF-A0AAD7D2T3-F1
#
_cell.length_a   1.000
_cell.length_b   1.000
_cell.length_c   1.000
_cell.angle_alpha   90.00
_cell.angle_beta   90.00
_cell.angle_gamma   90.00
#
_symmetry.space_group_name_H-M   'P 1'
#
loop_
_entity.id
_entity.type
_entity.pdbx_description
1 polymer ?
#
loop_
_entity_poly.entity_id
_entity_poly.type
_entity_poly.pdbx_seq_one_letter_code
_entity_poly.pdbx_strand_id
1 'polypeptide(L)'
;VANGVVVYSELVGEILLRPLLVHGRIGRPIYLTNVLYVPLLSHNFISTTYLSRVHQYSILMNKHTILFKQNGVLLFEADIDERNQAFVREVASPSSDSALAVGTLPLD
;
A
#
# COMPACT_ATOMS: atom_id res chain seq x y z
N VAL A 1 -20.85 12.60 9.76
CA VAL A 1 -20.67 13.50 10.93
C VAL A 1 -19.73 12.81 11.88
N ALA A 2 -18.61 13.44 12.25
CA ALA A 2 -17.79 12.96 13.35
C ALA A 2 -18.60 13.10 14.64
N ASN A 3 -18.82 12.01 15.37
CA ASN A 3 -19.70 11.97 16.55
C ASN A 3 -19.05 12.49 17.84
N GLY A 4 -17.89 13.14 17.74
CA GLY A 4 -17.16 13.69 18.88
C GLY A 4 -16.52 12.66 19.81
N VAL A 5 -16.58 11.36 19.50
CA VAL A 5 -15.90 10.32 20.27
C VAL A 5 -14.40 10.44 20.03
N VAL A 6 -13.67 10.83 21.07
CA VAL A 6 -12.21 10.83 21.07
C VAL A 6 -11.74 9.41 21.32
N VAL A 7 -11.07 8.84 20.32
CA VAL A 7 -10.44 7.53 20.43
C VAL A 7 -8.98 7.75 20.81
N TYR A 8 -8.62 7.36 22.03
CA TYR A 8 -7.23 7.39 22.49
C TYR A 8 -6.49 6.18 21.92
N SER A 9 -5.42 6.43 21.19
CA SER A 9 -4.50 5.37 20.79
C SER A 9 -3.65 4.94 21.97
N GLU A 10 -3.59 3.64 22.23
CA GLU A 10 -2.75 3.13 23.30
C GLU A 10 -1.28 2.99 22.84
N LEU A 11 -1.05 2.78 21.54
CA LEU A 11 0.28 2.49 21.00
C LEU A 11 0.49 3.15 19.63
N VAL A 12 1.55 3.94 19.52
CA VAL A 12 2.16 4.35 18.24
C VAL A 12 3.33 3.43 17.99
N GLY A 13 3.35 2.77 16.83
CA GLY A 13 4.36 1.76 16.53
C GLY A 13 4.75 1.70 15.07
N GLU A 14 5.54 0.68 14.76
CA GLU A 14 5.97 0.33 13.42
C GLU A 14 5.29 -0.96 12.98
N ILE A 15 4.83 -1.00 11.74
CA ILE A 15 4.26 -2.19 11.13
C ILE A 15 5.13 -2.58 9.95
N LEU A 16 5.60 -3.82 9.97
CA LEU A 16 6.23 -4.45 8.83
C LEU A 16 5.18 -5.20 8.01
N LEU A 17 4.79 -4.62 6.88
CA LEU A 17 3.96 -5.29 5.91
C LEU A 17 4.86 -6.13 5.00
N ARG A 18 4.58 -7.44 4.92
CA ARG A 18 5.16 -8.33 3.93
C ARG A 18 4.08 -8.64 2.91
N PRO A 19 3.91 -7.82 1.86
CA PRO A 19 2.93 -8.13 0.83
C PRO A 19 3.32 -9.47 0.21
N LEU A 20 2.36 -10.37 0.08
CA LEU A 20 2.54 -11.52 -0.78
C LEU A 20 2.50 -10.99 -2.24
N LEU A 21 3.11 -11.70 -3.17
CA LEU A 21 3.10 -11.41 -4.61
C LEU A 21 2.43 -12.58 -5.31
N VAL A 22 1.86 -12.30 -6.49
CA VAL A 22 1.17 -13.30 -7.31
C VAL A 22 2.06 -14.53 -7.45
N HIS A 23 1.50 -15.72 -7.18
CA HIS A 23 2.18 -17.01 -7.06
C HIS A 23 2.89 -17.29 -5.72
N GLY A 24 2.51 -16.60 -4.63
CA GLY A 24 2.99 -16.91 -3.28
C GLY A 24 4.44 -16.48 -3.01
N ARG A 25 5.00 -15.59 -3.84
CA ARG A 25 6.33 -15.02 -3.59
C ARG A 25 6.21 -13.91 -2.53
N ILE A 26 7.20 -13.75 -1.66
CA ILE A 26 7.19 -12.66 -0.68
C ILE A 26 7.71 -11.39 -1.36
N GLY A 27 6.91 -10.33 -1.34
CA GLY A 27 7.28 -9.01 -1.86
C GLY A 27 8.27 -8.27 -0.95
N ARG A 28 8.77 -7.13 -1.44
CA ARG A 28 9.66 -6.28 -0.65
C ARG A 28 8.94 -5.88 0.65
N PRO A 29 9.54 -6.08 1.83
CA PRO A 29 8.93 -5.65 3.08
C PRO A 29 8.77 -4.13 3.10
N ILE A 30 7.59 -3.67 3.52
CA ILE A 30 7.24 -2.25 3.64
C ILE A 30 7.15 -1.93 5.12
N TYR A 31 7.96 -0.97 5.56
CA TYR A 31 7.93 -0.46 6.92
C TYR A 31 7.04 0.79 6.95
N LEU A 32 5.92 0.69 7.68
CA LEU A 32 5.11 1.83 8.02
C LEU A 32 5.46 2.24 9.45
N THR A 33 5.91 3.48 9.62
CA THR A 33 6.17 4.06 10.94
C THR A 33 5.01 4.97 11.35
N ASN A 34 4.91 5.26 12.64
CA ASN A 34 3.88 6.13 13.19
C ASN A 34 2.45 5.59 12.93
N VAL A 35 2.31 4.26 12.98
CA VAL A 35 1.01 3.59 12.83
C VAL A 35 0.35 3.53 14.20
N LEU A 36 -0.91 3.94 14.21
CA LEU A 36 -1.70 4.08 15.42
C LEU A 36 -2.57 2.82 15.57
N TYR A 37 -2.26 1.98 16.54
CA TYR A 37 -3.12 0.86 16.86
C TYR A 37 -4.20 1.31 17.85
N VAL A 38 -5.47 1.07 17.49
CA VAL A 38 -6.60 1.31 18.37
C VAL A 38 -7.25 -0.03 18.71
N PRO A 39 -7.01 -0.57 19.92
CA PRO A 39 -7.57 -1.85 20.33
C PRO A 39 -9.10 -1.91 20.21
N LEU A 40 -9.79 -0.81 20.59
CA LEU A 40 -11.25 -0.71 20.54
C LEU A 40 -11.83 -0.83 19.14
N LEU A 41 -11.05 -0.48 18.11
CA LEU A 41 -11.49 -0.56 16.73
C LEU A 41 -11.03 -1.85 16.08
N SER A 42 -10.13 -2.63 16.69
CA SER A 42 -9.53 -3.85 16.13
C SER A 42 -8.83 -3.65 14.77
N HIS A 43 -8.52 -2.40 14.40
CA HIS A 43 -7.90 -2.04 13.13
C HIS A 43 -6.72 -1.08 13.35
N ASN A 44 -5.76 -1.12 12.43
CA ASN A 44 -4.64 -0.18 12.40
C ASN A 44 -5.05 1.11 11.68
N PHE A 45 -4.73 2.26 12.28
CA PHE A 45 -4.90 3.56 11.66
C PHE A 45 -3.56 4.05 11.13
N ILE A 46 -3.52 4.24 9.82
CA ILE A 46 -2.37 4.81 9.14
C ILE A 46 -2.64 6.29 8.93
N SER A 47 -1.74 7.14 9.43
CA SER A 47 -1.79 8.57 9.16
C SER A 47 -1.32 8.85 7.73
N THR A 48 -2.27 8.98 6.80
CA THR A 48 -1.98 9.29 5.39
C THR A 48 -1.31 10.65 5.22
N THR A 49 -1.65 11.62 6.07
CA THR A 49 -1.01 12.94 6.09
C THR A 49 0.46 12.86 6.54
N TYR A 50 0.78 12.01 7.52
CA TYR A 50 2.16 11.75 7.94
C TYR A 50 2.96 11.03 6.84
N LEU A 51 2.40 9.96 6.27
CA LEU A 51 3.04 9.25 5.15
C LEU A 51 3.33 10.20 3.97
N SER A 52 2.39 11.10 3.65
CA SER A 52 2.58 12.06 2.57
C SER A 52 3.60 13.14 2.92
N ARG A 53 3.45 13.81 4.07
CA ARG A 53 4.31 14.94 4.45
C ARG A 53 5.75 14.52 4.81
N VAL A 54 5.91 13.43 5.54
CA VAL A 54 7.20 13.01 6.12
C VAL A 54 7.90 11.98 5.25
N HIS A 55 7.15 11.01 4.72
CA HIS A 55 7.72 9.93 3.89
C HIS A 55 7.51 10.13 2.39
N GLN A 56 6.97 11.28 1.96
CA GLN A 56 6.80 11.65 0.55
C GLN A 56 5.95 10.64 -0.25
N TYR A 57 5.01 9.98 0.41
CA TYR A 57 4.04 9.14 -0.28
C TYR A 57 3.05 10.00 -1.07
N SER A 58 2.84 9.63 -2.33
CA SER A 58 1.68 10.02 -3.13
C SER A 58 0.60 8.96 -2.92
N ILE A 59 -0.49 9.36 -2.26
CA ILE A 59 -1.62 8.47 -1.93
C ILE A 59 -2.80 8.84 -2.82
N LEU A 60 -3.23 7.92 -3.66
CA LEU A 60 -4.38 8.10 -4.55
C LEU A 60 -5.50 7.15 -4.12
N MET A 61 -6.63 7.69 -3.67
CA MET A 61 -7.80 6.93 -3.29
C MET A 61 -8.86 7.02 -4.40
N ASN A 62 -9.24 5.87 -4.94
CA ASN A 62 -10.32 5.68 -5.88
C ASN A 62 -11.48 4.95 -5.19
N LYS A 63 -12.61 4.76 -5.90
CA LYS A 63 -13.85 4.21 -5.35
C LYS A 63 -13.68 2.95 -4.49
N HIS A 64 -12.84 2.01 -4.92
CA HIS A 64 -12.63 0.71 -4.27
C HIS A 64 -11.15 0.40 -4.01
N THR A 65 -10.23 1.33 -4.28
CA THR A 65 -8.79 1.08 -4.15
C THR A 65 -8.04 2.28 -3.60
N ILE A 66 -6.95 2.01 -2.89
CA ILE A 66 -5.99 3.01 -2.42
C ILE A 66 -4.61 2.62 -2.96
N LEU A 67 -3.95 3.54 -3.65
CA LEU A 67 -2.62 3.34 -4.22
C LEU A 67 -1.60 4.15 -3.42
N PHE A 68 -0.53 3.49 -2.96
CA PHE A 68 0.56 4.11 -2.21
C PHE A 68 1.82 4.12 -3.06
N LYS A 69 2.17 5.30 -3.59
CA LYS A 69 3.36 5.50 -4.41
C LYS A 69 4.42 6.29 -3.67
N GLN A 70 5.70 5.98 -3.91
CA GLN A 70 6.83 6.79 -3.45
C GLN A 70 7.78 6.99 -4.64
N ASN A 71 8.19 8.22 -4.91
CA ASN A 71 9.04 8.56 -6.07
C ASN A 71 8.48 8.03 -7.41
N GLY A 72 7.16 8.08 -7.60
CA GLY A 72 6.48 7.59 -8.80
C GLY A 72 6.27 6.06 -8.86
N VAL A 73 6.93 5.29 -7.99
CA VAL A 73 6.83 3.82 -7.94
C VAL A 73 5.69 3.41 -7.02
N LEU A 74 4.81 2.51 -7.51
CA LEU A 74 3.79 1.88 -6.68
C LEU A 74 4.44 0.89 -5.71
N LEU A 75 4.28 1.13 -4.41
CA LEU A 75 4.84 0.28 -3.35
C LEU A 75 3.83 -0.75 -2.87
N PHE A 76 2.59 -0.31 -2.64
CA PHE A 76 1.49 -1.18 -2.27
C PHE A 76 0.14 -0.56 -2.65
N GLU A 77 -0.86 -1.43 -2.72
CA GLU A 77 -2.25 -1.05 -2.90
C GLU A 77 -3.13 -1.69 -1.83
N ALA A 78 -4.28 -1.09 -1.57
CA ALA A 78 -5.29 -1.66 -0.69
C ALA A 78 -6.66 -1.62 -1.35
N ASP A 79 -7.46 -2.65 -1.12
CA ASP A 79 -8.87 -2.68 -1.49
C ASP A 79 -9.73 -2.13 -0.37
N ILE A 80 -10.75 -1.37 -0.76
CA ILE A 80 -11.79 -0.89 0.16
C ILE A 80 -12.99 -1.82 0.00
N ASP A 81 -13.40 -2.45 1.11
CA ASP A 81 -14.61 -3.26 1.13
C ASP A 81 -15.89 -2.43 1.34
N GLU A 82 -17.05 -3.08 1.31
CA GLU A 82 -18.36 -2.45 1.53
C GLU A 82 -18.53 -1.84 2.94
N ARG A 83 -17.62 -2.15 3.86
CA ARG A 83 -17.57 -1.62 5.24
C ARG A 83 -16.56 -0.47 5.37
N ASN A 84 -15.97 -0.01 4.27
CA ASN A 84 -14.91 1.00 4.22
C ASN A 84 -13.63 0.57 4.94
N GLN A 85 -13.36 -0.73 5.01
CA GLN A 85 -12.12 -1.28 5.54
C GLN A 85 -11.12 -1.48 4.40
N ALA A 86 -9.88 -1.05 4.63
CA ALA A 86 -8.81 -1.15 3.65
C ALA A 86 -7.94 -2.40 3.92
N PHE A 87 -7.85 -3.29 2.94
CA PHE A 87 -7.03 -4.50 3.01
C PHE A 87 -5.88 -4.41 2.00
N VAL A 88 -4.64 -4.48 2.49
CA VAL A 88 -3.45 -4.43 1.62
C VAL A 88 -3.42 -5.65 0.72
N ARG A 89 -3.29 -5.42 -0.59
CA ARG A 89 -3.16 -6.46 -1.61
C ARG A 89 -1.74 -6.59 -2.12
N GLU A 90 -1.50 -7.74 -2.74
CA GLU A 90 -0.32 -8.00 -3.55
C GLU A 90 -0.23 -6.98 -4.70
N VAL A 91 0.92 -6.30 -4.84
CA VAL A 91 1.18 -5.51 -6.05
C VAL A 91 1.61 -6.48 -7.14
N ALA A 92 0.87 -6.54 -8.25
CA ALA A 92 1.39 -7.16 -9.45
C ALA A 92 2.67 -6.42 -9.84
N SER A 93 3.82 -7.10 -9.79
CA SER A 93 5.06 -6.54 -10.34
C SER A 93 4.77 -6.07 -11.76
N PRO A 94 5.15 -4.85 -12.16
CA PRO A 94 5.07 -4.49 -13.57
C PRO A 94 5.84 -5.57 -14.32
N SER A 95 5.15 -6.29 -15.21
CA SER A 95 5.83 -7.22 -16.11
C SER A 95 6.93 -6.40 -16.80
N SER A 96 8.14 -6.94 -16.82
CA SER A 96 9.21 -6.42 -17.66
C SER A 96 8.87 -6.68 -19.14
N ASP A 97 7.73 -6.20 -19.63
CA ASP A 97 7.38 -6.19 -21.06
C ASP A 97 7.99 -4.95 -21.74
N SER A 98 9.25 -4.69 -21.42
CA SER A 98 10.18 -3.97 -22.30
C SER A 98 11.35 -4.89 -22.62
N ALA A 99 11.04 -6.09 -23.11
CA ALA A 99 11.90 -6.74 -24.07
C ALA A 99 11.76 -5.94 -25.37
N LEU A 100 12.75 -5.09 -25.65
CA LEU A 100 12.97 -4.54 -26.98
C LEU A 100 12.82 -5.68 -27.99
N ALA A 101 11.81 -5.59 -28.86
CA ALA A 101 11.70 -6.45 -30.02
C ALA A 101 12.85 -6.09 -30.98
N VAL A 102 14.06 -6.57 -30.66
CA VAL A 102 15.18 -6.62 -31.60
C VAL A 102 14.86 -7.77 -32.55
N GLY A 103 14.28 -7.43 -33.70
CA GLY A 103 14.07 -8.37 -34.78
C GLY A 103 15.41 -8.81 -35.35
N THR A 104 15.75 -10.08 -35.21
CA THR A 104 16.78 -10.72 -36.02
C THR A 104 16.09 -11.43 -37.18
N LEU A 105 16.26 -10.91 -38.39
CA LEU A 105 15.93 -11.59 -39.64
C LEU A 105 16.83 -12.83 -39.78
N PRO A 106 16.31 -13.99 -40.22
CA PRO A 106 17.15 -15.10 -40.62
C PRO A 106 17.89 -14.74 -41.92
N LEU A 107 19.18 -15.04 -41.97
CA LEU A 107 19.95 -15.04 -43.22
C LEU A 107 19.67 -16.35 -43.96
N ASP A 108 19.24 -16.19 -45.22
CA ASP A 108 19.08 -17.12 -46.36
C ASP A 108 19.03 -18.64 -46.10
#